data_AF-A0A7C3IE08-F1
#
_entry.id   AF-A0A7C3IE08-F1
#
_cell.length_a   1.000
_cell.length_b   1.000
_cell.length_c   1.000
_cell.angle_alpha   90.00
_cell.angle_beta   90.00
_cell.angle_gamma   90.00
#
_symmetry.space_group_name_H-M   'P 1'
#
loop_
_entity.id
_entity.type
_entity.pdbx_description
1 polymer ?
#
loop_
_entity_poly.entity_id
_entity_poly.type
_entity_poly.pdbx_seq_one_letter_code
_entity_poly.pdbx_strand_id
1 'polypeptide(L)' 'YDRLYPAYGFARHKGYPTPEHLECLRRHGPCPIHRRSFLPVQATQREFSL' A
#
# COMPACT_ATOMS: atom_id res chain seq x y z
N TYR A 1 -5.66 11.92 0.25
CA TYR A 1 -4.96 10.93 1.09
C TYR A 1 -3.45 11.11 1.16
N ASP A 2 -2.80 11.59 0.11
CA ASP A 2 -1.34 11.77 0.06
C ASP A 2 -0.75 12.50 1.29
N ARG A 3 -1.33 13.64 1.68
CA ARG A 3 -0.91 14.37 2.90
C ARG A 3 -1.04 13.56 4.20
N LEU A 4 -2.02 12.66 4.29
CA LEU A 4 -2.25 11.82 5.48
C LEU A 4 -1.35 10.57 5.48
N TYR A 5 -0.95 10.12 4.29
CA TYR A 5 -0.17 8.89 4.09
C TYR A 5 0.98 9.16 3.09
N PRO A 6 1.94 10.02 3.45
CA PRO A 6 2.95 10.52 2.51
C PRO A 6 3.88 9.43 1.98
N ALA A 7 4.06 8.34 2.73
CA ALA A 7 4.87 7.19 2.34
C ALA A 7 4.34 6.44 1.11
N TYR A 8 3.09 6.67 0.69
CA TYR A 8 2.42 5.87 -0.33
C TYR A 8 2.23 6.57 -1.67
N GLY A 9 2.61 7.85 -1.82
CA GLY A 9 2.60 8.56 -3.09
C GLY A 9 1.24 8.67 -3.81
N PHE A 10 0.12 8.58 -3.08
CA PHE A 10 -1.24 8.56 -3.63
C PHE A 10 -1.54 9.72 -4.61
N ALA A 11 -0.89 10.87 -4.48
CA ALA A 11 -1.05 11.97 -5.44
C ALA A 11 -0.65 11.57 -6.87
N ARG A 12 0.33 10.67 -7.02
CA ARG A 12 0.93 10.27 -8.31
C ARG A 12 0.13 9.18 -9.01
N HIS A 13 -0.28 8.13 -8.31
CA HIS A 13 -0.91 6.93 -8.90
C HIS A 13 -2.31 6.63 -8.35
N LYS A 14 -2.88 7.48 -7.48
CA LYS A 14 -4.27 7.39 -6.99
C LYS A 14 -4.64 6.06 -6.32
N GLY A 15 -3.65 5.29 -5.86
CA GLY A 15 -3.85 3.97 -5.25
C GLY A 15 -3.94 2.79 -6.22
N TYR A 16 -3.70 3.01 -7.52
CA TYR A 16 -3.49 1.90 -8.46
C TYR A 16 -2.17 1.16 -8.14
N PRO A 17 -2.09 -0.17 -8.39
CA PRO A 17 -0.95 -1.01 -8.04
C PRO A 17 0.22 -0.81 -9.02
N THR A 18 0.73 0.42 -9.10
CA THR A 18 1.96 0.75 -9.82
C THR A 18 3.18 0.14 -9.12
N PRO A 19 4.30 -0.09 -9.81
CA PRO A 19 5.53 -0.57 -9.18
C PRO A 19 5.94 0.26 -7.95
N GLU A 20 5.78 1.59 -8.04
CA GLU A 20 6.04 2.49 -6.92
C GLU A 20 5.12 2.21 -5.73
N HIS A 21 3.82 2.03 -5.97
CA HIS A 21 2.87 1.75 -4.89
C HIS A 21 3.09 0.38 -4.25
N LEU A 22 3.43 -0.63 -5.05
CA LEU A 22 3.76 -1.97 -4.55
C LEU A 22 5.01 -1.95 -3.67
N GLU A 23 6.02 -1.18 -4.03
CA GLU A 23 7.23 -1.02 -3.22
C GLU A 23 6.92 -0.29 -1.89
N CYS A 24 6.06 0.73 -1.90
CA CYS A 24 5.58 1.37 -0.68
C CYS A 24 4.84 0.40 0.23
N LEU A 25 3.94 -0.42 -0.34
CA LEU A 25 3.21 -1.47 0.39
C LEU A 25 4.15 -2.51 1.01
N ARG A 26 5.19 -2.93 0.28
CA ARG A 26 6.21 -3.87 0.78
C ARG A 26 7.03 -3.27 1.93
N ARG A 27 7.39 -1.99 1.85
CA ARG A 27 8.21 -1.32 2.88
C ARG A 27 7.44 -0.94 4.14
N HIS A 28 6.19 -0.52 3.99
CA HIS A 28 5.42 0.11 5.07
C HIS A 28 4.19 -0.68 5.50
N GLY A 29 3.89 -1.81 4.84
CA GLY A 29 2.62 -2.51 4.98
C GLY A 29 1.44 -1.68 4.41
N PRO A 30 0.19 -2.13 4.60
CA PRO A 30 -0.98 -1.36 4.20
C PRO A 30 -1.43 -0.37 5.27
N CYS A 31 -1.70 0.89 4.88
CA CYS A 31 -2.37 1.87 5.74
C CYS A 31 -3.91 1.69 5.80
N PRO A 32 -4.63 2.36 6.72
CA PRO A 32 -6.06 2.13 6.99
C PRO A 32 -7.02 2.25 5.80
N ILE A 33 -6.66 3.01 4.75
CA ILE A 33 -7.52 3.19 3.57
C ILE A 33 -7.31 2.13 2.48
N HIS A 34 -6.31 1.25 2.61
CA HIS A 34 -6.11 0.17 1.65
C HIS A 34 -7.23 -0.85 1.75
N ARG A 35 -7.69 -1.31 0.59
CA ARG A 35 -8.68 -2.38 0.50
C ARG A 35 -8.00 -3.71 0.80
N ARG A 36 -8.19 -4.21 2.03
CA ARG A 36 -7.59 -5.46 2.50
C ARG A 36 -7.92 -6.68 1.63
N SER A 37 -9.03 -6.67 0.90
CA SER A 37 -9.37 -7.77 -0.02
C SER A 37 -8.56 -7.80 -1.32
N PHE A 38 -7.81 -6.74 -1.65
CA PHE A 38 -7.02 -6.72 -2.88
C PHE A 38 -5.76 -7.56 -2.73
N LEU A 39 -5.47 -8.40 -3.72
CA LEU A 39 -4.37 -9.37 -3.67
C LEU A 39 -3.01 -8.75 -3.26
N PRO A 40 -2.57 -7.60 -3.81
CA PRO A 40 -1.30 -7.01 -3.40
C PRO A 40 -1.28 -6.59 -1.92
N VAL A 41 -2.42 -6.15 -1.41
CA VAL A 41 -2.56 -5.76 -0.01
C VAL A 41 -2.54 -6.99 0.90
N GLN A 42 -3.31 -8.04 0.57
CA GLN A 42 -3.30 -9.31 1.31
C GLN A 42 -1.91 -9.93 1.39
N ALA A 43 -1.17 -9.91 0.30
CA ALA A 43 0.17 -10.48 0.22
C ALA A 43 1.10 -9.86 1.27
N THR A 44 1.12 -8.53 1.39
CA THR A 44 1.94 -7.85 2.39
C THR A 44 1.54 -8.17 3.83
N GLN A 45 0.26 -8.39 4.13
CA GLN A 45 -0.18 -8.71 5.50
C GLN A 45 0.32 -10.08 5.98
N ARG A 46 0.52 -11.02 5.06
CA ARG A 46 1.07 -12.35 5.36
C ARG A 46 2.55 -12.28 5.72
N GLU A 47 3.30 -11.37 5.10
CA GLU A 47 4.74 -11.20 5.34
C GLU A 47 5.04 -10.58 6.71
N PHE A 48 4.16 -9.72 7.24
CA PHE A 48 4.30 -9.13 8.57
C PHE A 48 3.71 -9.97 9.72
N SER A 49 3.13 -11.13 9.41
CA SER A 49 2.49 -12.02 10.40
C SER A 49 3.36 -13.23 10.79
N LEU A 50 4.66 -13.18 10.48
CA LEU A 50 5.69 -14.16 10.85
C LEU A 50 6.72 -13.48 11.77
#